data_AF-A0A535CMC8-F1
#
_entry.id   AF-A0A535CMC8-F1
#
_cell.length_a   1.000
_cell.length_b   1.000
_cell.length_c   1.000
_cell.angle_alpha   90.00
_cell.angle_beta   90.00
_cell.angle_gamma   90.00
#
_symmetry.space_group_name_H-M   'P 1'
#
loop_
_entity.id
_entity.type
_entity.pdbx_description
1 polymer ?
#
loop_
_entity_poly.entity_id
_entity_poly.type
_entity_poly.pdbx_seq_one_letter_code
_entity_poly.pdbx_strand_id
1 'polypeptide(L)'
;MEPEPSPQSAASGEMWRAILMGTDRRYARARRVLQRLPGHPRCKMCAAPFGGIGAPLMRLVGRRRWPKNPKYCGMCFSLLQANHGGAEIECSLLFADVRGSTTLAEGITPAQFSRLMARFYETATDVLVERDAIVDKFVGDEVMALFIPAVAGERHAQRAVDAAQGLLRATGHEDAEGPWLPIGAGVHTGTAFVGSVGDTLQTEITALGDVVNTAARLASSAAGGEILVTDAAASAAGLDASALEHRQLELKGKSMATDVIVIAVGRDVAVGTV
;
A
#
# COMPACT_ATOMS: atom_id res chain seq x y z
N MET A 1 -18.18 -10.91 25.17
CA MET A 1 -17.08 -10.95 26.16
C MET A 1 -15.96 -11.70 25.47
N GLU A 2 -15.08 -10.99 24.77
CA GLU A 2 -13.92 -11.62 24.13
C GLU A 2 -12.99 -12.16 25.22
N PRO A 3 -12.44 -13.37 25.06
CA PRO A 3 -11.49 -13.92 26.02
C PRO A 3 -10.24 -13.04 26.06
N GLU A 4 -9.75 -12.73 27.26
CA GLU A 4 -8.48 -11.99 27.40
C GLU A 4 -7.34 -12.75 26.71
N PRO A 5 -6.50 -12.07 25.92
CA PRO A 5 -5.39 -12.71 25.23
C PRO A 5 -4.39 -13.26 26.24
N SER A 6 -3.86 -14.46 25.97
CA SER A 6 -2.78 -15.05 26.77
C SER A 6 -1.56 -14.11 26.87
N PRO A 7 -0.75 -14.18 27.94
CA PRO A 7 0.45 -13.34 28.09
C PRO A 7 1.44 -13.45 26.92
N GLN A 8 1.51 -14.62 26.27
CA GLN A 8 2.39 -14.85 25.11
C GLN A 8 1.82 -14.21 23.83
N SER A 9 0.49 -14.26 23.62
CA SER A 9 -0.15 -13.56 22.50
C SER A 9 -0.10 -12.04 22.68
N ALA A 10 -0.21 -11.54 23.91
CA ALA A 10 -0.07 -10.12 24.22
C ALA A 10 1.37 -9.61 23.93
N ALA A 11 2.41 -10.34 24.38
CA ALA A 11 3.80 -10.00 24.10
C ALA A 11 4.14 -10.08 22.59
N SER A 12 3.57 -11.04 21.87
CA SER A 12 3.68 -11.11 20.40
C SER A 12 3.02 -9.90 19.73
N GLY A 13 1.82 -9.51 20.19
CA GLY A 13 1.09 -8.33 19.70
C GLY A 13 1.84 -7.02 19.92
N GLU A 14 2.45 -6.80 21.09
CA GLU A 14 3.26 -5.61 21.36
C GLU A 14 4.49 -5.52 20.47
N MET A 15 5.19 -6.64 20.27
CA MET A 15 6.30 -6.72 19.33
C MET A 15 5.84 -6.36 17.91
N TRP A 16 4.75 -6.96 17.45
CA TRP A 16 4.17 -6.68 16.13
C TRP A 16 3.80 -5.21 15.97
N ARG A 17 3.11 -4.64 16.96
CA ARG A 17 2.75 -3.22 16.97
C ARG A 17 4.00 -2.35 16.88
N ALA A 18 5.05 -2.63 17.67
CA ALA A 18 6.29 -1.86 17.63
C ALA A 18 6.97 -1.94 16.26
N ILE A 19 6.95 -3.10 15.61
CA ILE A 19 7.54 -3.24 14.27
C ILE A 19 6.71 -2.47 13.23
N LEU A 20 5.39 -2.66 13.21
CA LEU A 20 4.48 -2.07 12.22
C LEU A 20 4.32 -0.56 12.37
N MET A 21 4.52 -0.04 13.58
CA MET A 21 4.61 1.40 13.87
C MET A 21 6.01 1.99 13.66
N GLY A 22 7.03 1.16 13.38
CA GLY A 22 8.41 1.61 13.19
C GLY A 22 9.16 1.99 14.47
N THR A 23 8.65 1.61 15.65
CA THR A 23 9.22 1.94 16.97
C THR A 23 10.05 0.80 17.58
N ASP A 24 10.15 -0.36 16.92
CA ASP A 24 10.92 -1.51 17.40
C ASP A 24 12.42 -1.17 17.58
N ARG A 25 12.93 -1.45 18.78
CA ARG A 25 14.29 -1.11 19.22
C ARG A 25 15.38 -1.86 18.42
N ARG A 26 15.08 -3.06 17.90
CA ARG A 26 16.03 -3.86 17.10
C ARG A 26 16.25 -3.18 15.75
N TYR A 27 15.18 -2.72 15.10
CA TYR A 27 15.28 -1.96 13.86
C TYR A 27 15.97 -0.60 14.07
N ALA A 28 15.64 0.14 15.14
CA ALA A 28 16.33 1.39 15.46
C ALA A 28 17.84 1.18 15.68
N ARG A 29 18.23 0.11 16.38
CA ARG A 29 19.64 -0.25 16.59
C ARG A 29 20.33 -0.63 15.27
N ALA A 30 19.69 -1.48 14.47
CA ALA A 30 20.22 -1.89 13.17
C ALA A 30 20.44 -0.67 12.26
N ARG A 31 19.46 0.25 12.20
CA ARG A 31 19.57 1.51 11.47
C ARG A 31 20.78 2.33 11.90
N ARG A 32 20.97 2.52 13.22
CA ARG A 32 22.09 3.29 13.78
C ARG A 32 23.46 2.74 13.39
N VAL A 33 23.58 1.42 13.28
CA VAL A 33 24.82 0.73 12.89
C VAL A 33 25.01 0.77 11.37
N LEU A 34 24.01 0.35 10.61
CA LEU A 34 24.12 0.16 9.16
C LEU A 34 24.19 1.47 8.38
N GLN A 35 23.63 2.57 8.91
CA GLN A 35 23.78 3.89 8.30
C GLN A 35 25.23 4.40 8.25
N ARG A 36 26.13 3.85 9.07
CA ARG A 36 27.57 4.19 9.05
C ARG A 36 28.32 3.57 7.87
N LEU A 37 27.80 2.50 7.30
CA LEU A 37 28.41 1.86 6.12
C LEU A 37 28.08 2.71 4.88
N PRO A 38 29.04 3.08 4.02
CA PRO A 38 28.75 3.84 2.80
C PRO A 38 27.97 3.01 1.77
N GLY A 39 27.19 3.68 0.92
CA GLY A 39 26.48 3.05 -0.19
C GLY A 39 25.01 3.46 -0.33
N HIS A 40 24.56 3.60 -1.57
CA HIS A 40 23.17 3.85 -1.95
C HIS A 40 22.76 2.91 -3.10
N PRO A 41 21.47 2.64 -3.29
CA PRO A 41 20.35 2.96 -2.40
C PRO A 41 20.39 2.11 -1.11
N ARG A 42 19.51 2.41 -0.14
CA ARG A 42 19.46 1.73 1.17
C ARG A 42 18.07 1.19 1.48
N CYS A 43 18.04 0.16 2.32
CA CYS A 43 16.79 -0.31 2.95
C CYS A 43 16.17 0.83 3.77
N LYS A 44 14.91 1.17 3.51
CA LYS A 44 14.21 2.23 4.25
C LYS A 44 13.98 1.91 5.73
N MET A 45 13.83 0.63 6.07
CA MET A 45 13.63 0.18 7.46
C MET A 45 14.94 0.15 8.26
N CYS A 46 15.93 -0.65 7.84
CA CYS A 46 17.17 -0.87 8.61
C CYS A 46 18.40 -0.09 8.11
N ALA A 47 18.29 0.74 7.07
CA ALA A 47 19.40 1.48 6.44
C ALA A 47 20.55 0.64 5.83
N ALA A 48 20.35 -0.68 5.66
CA ALA A 48 21.30 -1.55 4.98
C ALA A 48 21.61 -1.03 3.55
N PRO A 49 22.88 -0.85 3.17
CA PRO A 49 23.23 -0.43 1.81
C PRO A 49 23.02 -1.57 0.81
N PHE A 50 22.33 -1.26 -0.29
CA PHE A 50 22.14 -2.17 -1.42
C PHE A 50 23.23 -2.02 -2.50
N GLY A 51 23.97 -0.90 -2.47
CA GLY A 51 25.09 -0.61 -3.36
C GLY A 51 26.37 -0.26 -2.59
N GLY A 52 27.47 -0.07 -3.33
CA GLY A 52 28.79 0.22 -2.75
C GLY A 52 29.51 -1.00 -2.18
N ILE A 53 30.66 -0.76 -1.54
CA ILE A 53 31.58 -1.81 -1.08
C ILE A 53 30.98 -2.73 0.00
N GLY A 54 29.99 -2.25 0.76
CA GLY A 54 29.28 -3.05 1.76
C GLY A 54 28.21 -3.98 1.18
N ALA A 55 27.77 -3.77 -0.07
CA ALA A 55 26.65 -4.51 -0.63
C ALA A 55 26.88 -6.03 -0.75
N PRO A 56 28.05 -6.54 -1.18
CA PRO A 56 28.30 -7.98 -1.20
C PRO A 56 28.14 -8.64 0.17
N LEU A 57 28.69 -8.02 1.23
CA LEU A 57 28.53 -8.48 2.61
C LEU A 57 27.06 -8.44 3.05
N MET A 58 26.33 -7.36 2.76
CA MET A 58 24.91 -7.25 3.08
C MET A 58 24.08 -8.35 2.39
N ARG A 59 24.43 -8.72 1.15
CA ARG A 59 23.75 -9.80 0.42
C ARG A 59 24.00 -11.18 1.04
N LEU A 60 25.17 -11.42 1.63
CA LEU A 60 25.52 -12.68 2.30
C LEU A 60 24.71 -12.88 3.58
N VAL A 61 24.47 -11.82 4.33
CA VAL A 61 23.63 -11.90 5.54
C VAL A 61 22.13 -11.87 5.24
N GLY A 62 21.69 -11.83 3.98
CA GLY A 62 20.26 -11.82 3.62
C GLY A 62 19.63 -10.43 3.53
N ARG A 63 20.40 -9.35 3.59
CA ARG A 63 19.93 -7.96 3.38
C ARG A 63 19.93 -7.57 1.89
N ARG A 64 19.41 -8.44 1.03
CA ARG A 64 19.14 -8.18 -0.40
C ARG A 64 17.85 -7.38 -0.55
N ARG A 65 17.61 -6.74 -1.69
CA ARG A 65 16.31 -6.08 -1.96
C ARG A 65 15.17 -7.11 -1.87
N TRP A 66 14.06 -6.72 -1.26
CA TRP A 66 12.88 -7.55 -1.14
C TRP A 66 12.06 -7.47 -2.44
N PRO A 67 11.59 -8.59 -3.02
CA PRO A 67 10.87 -8.56 -4.29
C PRO A 67 9.59 -7.71 -4.30
N LYS A 68 8.76 -7.76 -3.24
CA LYS A 68 7.48 -7.00 -3.20
C LYS A 68 7.68 -5.48 -2.97
N ASN A 69 8.80 -5.07 -2.35
CA ASN A 69 9.21 -3.66 -2.30
C ASN A 69 10.76 -3.56 -2.26
N PRO A 70 11.41 -3.31 -3.41
CA PRO A 70 12.86 -3.22 -3.52
C PRO A 70 13.53 -2.09 -2.71
N LYS A 71 12.76 -1.15 -2.13
CA LYS A 71 13.28 -0.15 -1.18
C LYS A 71 13.55 -0.73 0.20
N TYR A 72 13.19 -1.98 0.45
CA TYR A 72 13.43 -2.69 1.70
C TYR A 72 14.21 -3.97 1.48
N CYS A 73 14.78 -4.53 2.56
CA CYS A 73 15.61 -5.72 2.47
C CYS A 73 14.85 -6.99 2.88
N GLY A 74 15.21 -8.11 2.25
CA GLY A 74 14.65 -9.44 2.51
C GLY A 74 14.68 -9.79 3.99
N MET A 75 15.83 -9.63 4.67
CA MET A 75 15.92 -9.90 6.12
C MET A 75 14.86 -9.16 6.96
N CYS A 76 14.62 -7.88 6.70
CA CYS A 76 13.61 -7.11 7.43
C CYS A 76 12.21 -7.71 7.28
N PHE A 77 11.86 -8.16 6.08
CA PHE A 77 10.56 -8.75 5.81
C PHE A 77 10.49 -10.24 6.17
N SER A 78 11.59 -10.99 6.09
CA SER A 78 11.67 -12.38 6.53
C SER A 78 11.47 -12.50 8.04
N LEU A 79 11.96 -11.54 8.83
CA LEU A 79 11.68 -11.51 10.27
C LEU A 79 10.19 -11.31 10.56
N LEU A 80 9.49 -10.55 9.72
CA LEU A 80 8.04 -10.40 9.82
C LEU A 80 7.33 -11.71 9.46
N GLN A 81 7.71 -12.34 8.34
CA GLN A 81 7.08 -13.59 7.90
C GLN A 81 7.34 -14.77 8.84
N ALA A 82 8.53 -14.85 9.44
CA ALA A 82 8.92 -15.97 10.31
C ALA A 82 8.20 -16.00 11.67
N ASN A 83 7.52 -14.92 12.04
CA ASN A 83 6.67 -14.89 13.22
C ASN A 83 5.23 -14.88 12.73
N HIS A 84 4.37 -15.77 13.21
CA HIS A 84 2.94 -15.65 12.93
C HIS A 84 2.31 -14.61 13.85
N GLY A 85 1.23 -13.98 13.39
CA GLY A 85 0.50 -12.97 14.15
C GLY A 85 0.62 -11.57 13.56
N GLY A 86 0.15 -10.59 14.32
CA GLY A 86 0.01 -9.22 13.86
C GLY A 86 -0.46 -8.32 14.98
N ALA A 87 -0.73 -7.07 14.64
CA ALA A 87 -1.30 -6.10 15.56
C ALA A 87 -2.32 -5.23 14.84
N GLU A 88 -3.30 -4.75 15.59
CA GLU A 88 -4.22 -3.73 15.13
C GLU A 88 -3.50 -2.38 15.07
N ILE A 89 -3.36 -1.81 13.88
CA ILE A 89 -2.76 -0.51 13.67
C ILE A 89 -3.62 0.31 12.72
N GLU A 90 -3.57 1.63 12.86
CA GLU A 90 -4.06 2.51 11.82
C GLU A 90 -3.11 2.44 10.62
N CYS A 91 -3.67 2.22 9.44
CA CYS A 91 -2.95 2.18 8.18
C CYS A 91 -3.84 2.71 7.05
N SER A 92 -3.23 2.98 5.90
CA SER A 92 -3.99 3.34 4.70
C SER A 92 -3.92 2.22 3.67
N LEU A 93 -5.05 1.97 3.03
CA LEU A 93 -5.19 1.01 1.95
C LEU A 93 -5.49 1.75 0.66
N LEU A 94 -4.88 1.28 -0.41
CA LEU A 94 -5.19 1.67 -1.77
C LEU A 94 -5.62 0.43 -2.54
N PHE A 95 -6.74 0.54 -3.23
CA PHE A 95 -7.11 -0.36 -4.31
C PHE A 95 -7.20 0.42 -5.61
N ALA A 96 -6.75 -0.17 -6.71
CA ALA A 96 -6.97 0.35 -8.05
C ALA A 96 -7.40 -0.79 -8.97
N ASP A 97 -8.44 -0.53 -9.74
CA ASP A 97 -9.14 -1.54 -10.52
C ASP A 97 -9.38 -1.03 -11.95
N VAL A 98 -9.20 -1.90 -12.94
CA VAL A 98 -9.36 -1.54 -14.36
C VAL A 98 -10.84 -1.35 -14.66
N ARG A 99 -11.18 -0.31 -15.42
CA ARG A 99 -12.56 -0.04 -15.85
C ARG A 99 -12.81 -0.71 -17.19
N GLY A 100 -13.91 -1.44 -17.28
CA GLY A 100 -14.29 -2.15 -18.51
C GLY A 100 -13.36 -3.31 -18.87
N SER A 101 -12.66 -3.90 -17.89
CA SER A 101 -11.70 -4.99 -18.11
C SER A 101 -12.32 -6.21 -18.77
N THR A 102 -13.55 -6.58 -18.40
CA THR A 102 -14.27 -7.70 -19.03
C THR A 102 -14.51 -7.44 -20.51
N THR A 103 -15.03 -6.25 -20.87
CA THR A 103 -15.24 -5.85 -22.27
C THR A 103 -13.90 -5.78 -23.02
N LEU A 104 -12.85 -5.29 -22.37
CA LEU A 104 -11.52 -5.25 -22.95
C LEU A 104 -10.97 -6.66 -23.21
N ALA A 105 -11.18 -7.59 -22.29
CA ALA A 105 -10.77 -8.99 -22.42
C ALA A 105 -11.56 -9.75 -23.50
N GLU A 106 -12.83 -9.41 -23.74
CA GLU A 106 -13.63 -9.95 -24.85
C GLU A 106 -13.16 -9.44 -26.22
N GLY A 107 -12.63 -8.21 -26.26
CA GLY A 107 -12.17 -7.57 -27.51
C GLY A 107 -10.76 -7.97 -27.97
N ILE A 108 -9.98 -8.67 -27.14
CA ILE A 108 -8.59 -9.05 -27.47
C ILE A 108 -8.31 -10.51 -27.13
N THR A 109 -7.23 -11.06 -27.68
CA THR A 109 -6.81 -12.43 -27.35
C THR A 109 -6.31 -12.54 -25.89
N PRO A 110 -6.41 -13.71 -25.24
CA PRO A 110 -5.86 -13.92 -23.90
C PRO A 110 -4.37 -13.57 -23.78
N ALA A 111 -3.59 -13.81 -24.84
CA ALA A 111 -2.17 -13.46 -24.88
C ALA A 111 -1.94 -11.94 -24.92
N GLN A 112 -2.80 -11.18 -25.59
CA GLN A 112 -2.75 -9.71 -25.57
C GLN A 112 -3.18 -9.17 -24.21
N PHE A 113 -4.24 -9.71 -23.61
CA PHE A 113 -4.69 -9.32 -22.27
C PHE A 113 -3.62 -9.58 -21.22
N SER A 114 -2.97 -10.74 -21.27
CA SER A 114 -1.86 -11.07 -20.37
C SER A 114 -0.69 -10.07 -20.48
N ARG A 115 -0.33 -9.64 -21.69
CA ARG A 115 0.72 -8.61 -21.88
C ARG A 115 0.30 -7.24 -21.36
N LEU A 116 -0.97 -6.86 -21.54
CA LEU A 116 -1.51 -5.61 -21.00
C LEU A 116 -1.48 -5.61 -19.48
N MET A 117 -1.93 -6.69 -18.85
CA MET A 117 -1.88 -6.85 -17.39
C MET A 117 -0.45 -6.88 -16.86
N ALA A 118 0.48 -7.55 -17.55
CA ALA A 118 1.90 -7.52 -17.17
C ALA A 118 2.47 -6.09 -17.17
N ARG A 119 2.17 -5.29 -18.21
CA ARG A 119 2.55 -3.86 -18.26
C ARG A 119 1.92 -3.07 -17.11
N PHE A 120 0.64 -3.32 -16.80
CA PHE A 120 -0.03 -2.68 -15.67
C PHE A 120 0.61 -3.03 -14.33
N TYR A 121 0.88 -4.31 -14.06
CA TYR A 121 1.49 -4.74 -12.81
C TYR A 121 2.88 -4.15 -12.61
N GLU A 122 3.69 -4.08 -13.67
CA GLU A 122 5.01 -3.43 -13.63
C GLU A 122 4.88 -1.93 -13.31
N THR A 123 4.02 -1.23 -14.07
CA THR A 123 3.75 0.20 -13.86
C THR A 123 3.23 0.49 -12.45
N ALA A 124 2.27 -0.31 -11.97
CA ALA A 124 1.68 -0.15 -10.66
C ALA A 124 2.71 -0.43 -9.56
N THR A 125 3.51 -1.48 -9.70
CA THR A 125 4.58 -1.81 -8.75
C THR A 125 5.55 -0.64 -8.62
N ASP A 126 6.00 -0.07 -9.73
CA ASP A 126 6.94 1.05 -9.71
C ASP A 126 6.35 2.28 -9.00
N VAL A 127 5.12 2.66 -9.34
CA VAL A 127 4.42 3.81 -8.73
C VAL A 127 4.23 3.61 -7.22
N LEU A 128 3.76 2.42 -6.81
CA LEU A 128 3.43 2.08 -5.44
C LEU A 128 4.68 1.96 -4.57
N VAL A 129 5.71 1.25 -5.05
CA VAL A 129 6.99 1.12 -4.37
C VAL A 129 7.67 2.47 -4.22
N GLU A 130 7.58 3.35 -5.23
CA GLU A 130 8.19 4.68 -5.15
C GLU A 130 7.64 5.48 -3.96
N ARG A 131 6.36 5.26 -3.63
CA ARG A 131 5.63 5.97 -2.57
C ARG A 131 5.53 5.18 -1.27
N ASP A 132 6.38 4.17 -1.09
CA ASP A 132 6.49 3.40 0.16
C ASP A 132 5.26 2.54 0.47
N ALA A 133 4.58 2.05 -0.56
CA ALA A 133 3.55 1.04 -0.39
C ALA A 133 4.16 -0.37 -0.26
N ILE A 134 3.49 -1.23 0.50
CA ILE A 134 3.65 -2.69 0.39
C ILE A 134 2.61 -3.15 -0.63
N VAL A 135 3.05 -3.60 -1.82
CA VAL A 135 2.15 -4.25 -2.77
C VAL A 135 1.78 -5.61 -2.18
N ASP A 136 0.53 -5.78 -1.77
CA ASP A 136 0.07 -7.01 -1.13
C ASP A 136 -0.09 -8.09 -2.19
N LYS A 137 -1.00 -7.84 -3.14
CA LYS A 137 -1.36 -8.76 -4.22
C LYS A 137 -2.00 -8.04 -5.41
N PHE A 138 -1.96 -8.75 -6.54
CA PHE A 138 -2.76 -8.48 -7.73
C PHE A 138 -3.86 -9.54 -7.79
N VAL A 139 -5.10 -9.12 -8.03
CA VAL A 139 -6.26 -10.02 -8.14
C VAL A 139 -6.95 -9.74 -9.46
N GLY A 140 -6.60 -10.52 -10.49
CA GLY A 140 -7.03 -10.21 -11.85
C GLY A 140 -6.52 -8.83 -12.27
N ASP A 141 -7.43 -7.93 -12.57
CA ASP A 141 -7.17 -6.55 -12.98
C ASP A 141 -7.06 -5.53 -11.83
N GLU A 142 -7.19 -5.99 -10.59
CA GLU A 142 -7.10 -5.17 -9.39
C GLU A 142 -5.70 -5.25 -8.74
N VAL A 143 -5.23 -4.13 -8.17
CA VAL A 143 -4.05 -4.07 -7.31
C VAL A 143 -4.42 -3.60 -5.91
N MET A 144 -3.92 -4.30 -4.89
CA MET A 144 -4.04 -3.95 -3.47
C MET A 144 -2.69 -3.51 -2.92
N ALA A 145 -2.66 -2.36 -2.25
CA ALA A 145 -1.47 -1.83 -1.62
C ALA A 145 -1.73 -1.32 -0.20
N LEU A 146 -0.75 -1.54 0.67
CA LEU A 146 -0.81 -1.19 2.09
C LEU A 146 0.24 -0.14 2.44
N PHE A 147 -0.17 0.89 3.15
CA PHE A 147 0.69 1.95 3.66
C PHE A 147 0.66 1.91 5.19
N ILE A 148 1.70 1.31 5.77
CA ILE A 148 1.85 1.18 7.23
C ILE A 148 2.87 2.20 7.77
N PRO A 149 2.76 2.66 9.02
CA PRO A 149 3.67 3.68 9.55
C PRO A 149 5.15 3.29 9.51
N ALA A 150 5.51 2.01 9.70
CA ALA A 150 6.91 1.56 9.61
C ALA A 150 7.55 1.71 8.22
N VAL A 151 6.72 1.78 7.18
CA VAL A 151 7.16 1.81 5.78
C VAL A 151 6.94 3.21 5.22
N ALA A 152 5.72 3.72 5.33
CA ALA A 152 5.26 4.98 4.78
C ALA A 152 5.42 6.18 5.76
N GLY A 153 5.72 5.93 7.03
CA GLY A 153 5.78 6.96 8.08
C GLY A 153 4.40 7.44 8.53
N GLU A 154 4.38 8.50 9.34
CA GLU A 154 3.14 9.11 9.85
C GLU A 154 2.24 9.66 8.72
N ARG A 155 2.82 9.99 7.57
CA ARG A 155 2.11 10.48 6.38
C ARG A 155 1.66 9.35 5.45
N HIS A 156 1.30 8.19 6.01
CA HIS A 156 0.91 7.03 5.21
C HIS A 156 -0.35 7.27 4.37
N ALA A 157 -1.31 8.05 4.89
CA ALA A 157 -2.52 8.43 4.14
C ALA A 157 -2.21 9.34 2.95
N GLN A 158 -1.36 10.36 3.15
CA GLN A 158 -0.91 11.24 2.06
C GLN A 158 -0.23 10.43 0.96
N ARG A 159 0.69 9.53 1.33
CA ARG A 159 1.38 8.66 0.36
C ARG A 159 0.45 7.74 -0.40
N ALA A 160 -0.62 7.26 0.23
CA ALA A 160 -1.65 6.46 -0.44
C ALA A 160 -2.38 7.30 -1.49
N VAL A 161 -2.80 8.53 -1.16
CA VAL A 161 -3.44 9.45 -2.11
C VAL A 161 -2.49 9.80 -3.26
N ASP A 162 -1.23 10.16 -2.95
CA ASP A 162 -0.20 10.46 -3.96
C ASP A 162 0.07 9.26 -4.88
N ALA A 163 -0.09 8.05 -4.38
CA ALA A 163 0.06 6.81 -5.15
C ALA A 163 -1.10 6.57 -6.09
N ALA A 164 -2.34 6.78 -5.63
CA ALA A 164 -3.50 6.71 -6.49
C ALA A 164 -3.40 7.72 -7.64
N GLN A 165 -3.03 8.97 -7.36
CA GLN A 165 -2.78 9.97 -8.40
C GLN A 165 -1.64 9.56 -9.34
N GLY A 166 -0.57 9.01 -8.78
CA GLY A 166 0.55 8.49 -9.56
C GLY A 166 0.16 7.36 -10.52
N LEU A 167 -0.77 6.50 -10.10
CA LEU A 167 -1.29 5.41 -10.94
C LEU A 167 -2.11 5.97 -12.10
N LEU A 168 -3.00 6.94 -11.85
CA LEU A 168 -3.77 7.59 -12.91
C LEU A 168 -2.87 8.27 -13.95
N ARG A 169 -1.83 8.99 -13.50
CA ARG A 169 -0.81 9.57 -14.38
C ARG A 169 -0.07 8.53 -15.19
N ALA A 170 0.45 7.49 -14.54
CA ALA A 170 1.24 6.46 -15.21
C ALA A 170 0.42 5.60 -16.20
N THR A 171 -0.91 5.55 -16.02
CA THR A 171 -1.86 4.90 -16.93
C THR A 171 -2.37 5.81 -18.05
N GLY A 172 -1.87 7.06 -18.12
CA GLY A 172 -2.10 7.99 -19.22
C GLY A 172 -3.38 8.82 -19.09
N HIS A 173 -3.98 8.94 -17.90
CA HIS A 173 -5.20 9.73 -17.75
C HIS A 173 -4.99 11.24 -17.97
N GLU A 174 -3.74 11.71 -17.95
CA GLU A 174 -3.36 13.10 -18.30
C GLU A 174 -2.88 13.23 -19.76
N ASP A 175 -2.79 12.13 -20.50
CA ASP A 175 -2.30 12.13 -21.88
C ASP A 175 -3.40 12.68 -22.81
N ALA A 176 -3.00 13.44 -23.84
CA ALA A 176 -3.93 14.03 -24.82
C ALA A 176 -4.72 12.96 -25.59
N GLU A 177 -4.13 11.78 -25.82
CA GLU A 177 -4.74 10.64 -26.49
C GLU A 177 -5.64 9.80 -25.56
N GLY A 178 -5.69 10.14 -24.26
CA GLY A 178 -6.39 9.40 -23.23
C GLY A 178 -5.59 8.23 -22.65
N PRO A 179 -6.12 7.58 -21.59
CA PRO A 179 -5.41 6.53 -20.88
C PRO A 179 -5.24 5.28 -21.75
N TRP A 180 -4.04 4.70 -21.70
CA TRP A 180 -3.79 3.39 -22.32
C TRP A 180 -4.42 2.25 -21.51
N LEU A 181 -4.79 2.50 -20.25
CA LEU A 181 -5.59 1.60 -19.41
C LEU A 181 -6.46 2.42 -18.46
N PRO A 182 -7.78 2.49 -18.68
CA PRO A 182 -8.69 3.16 -17.76
C PRO A 182 -8.72 2.46 -16.40
N ILE A 183 -8.47 3.21 -15.32
CA ILE A 183 -8.52 2.68 -13.95
C ILE A 183 -9.30 3.63 -13.03
N GLY A 184 -9.94 3.07 -12.01
CA GLY A 184 -10.50 3.80 -10.89
C GLY A 184 -9.78 3.38 -9.60
N ALA A 185 -9.65 4.28 -8.64
CA ALA A 185 -8.94 4.00 -7.39
C ALA A 185 -9.76 4.36 -6.15
N GLY A 186 -9.55 3.61 -5.07
CA GLY A 186 -10.14 3.83 -3.76
C GLY A 186 -9.06 3.92 -2.69
N VAL A 187 -9.14 4.94 -1.83
CA VAL A 187 -8.23 5.11 -0.69
C VAL A 187 -9.02 5.25 0.61
N HIS A 188 -8.67 4.41 1.59
CA HIS A 188 -9.28 4.45 2.91
C HIS A 188 -8.20 4.34 3.99
N THR A 189 -8.43 5.00 5.13
CA THR A 189 -7.57 4.94 6.31
C THR A 189 -8.41 4.52 7.50
N GLY A 190 -7.89 3.58 8.28
CA GLY A 190 -8.52 3.12 9.51
C GLY A 190 -7.72 2.01 10.18
N THR A 191 -8.23 1.52 11.31
CA THR A 191 -7.60 0.43 12.05
C THR A 191 -7.82 -0.92 11.34
N ALA A 192 -6.72 -1.59 11.03
CA ALA A 192 -6.69 -2.94 10.47
C ALA A 192 -5.85 -3.85 11.36
N PHE A 193 -6.17 -5.14 11.41
CA PHE A 193 -5.21 -6.14 11.85
C PHE A 193 -4.19 -6.33 10.74
N VAL A 194 -2.94 -5.93 10.96
CA VAL A 194 -1.85 -6.11 9.99
C VAL A 194 -0.85 -7.10 10.55
N GLY A 195 -0.43 -8.07 9.73
CA GLY A 195 0.50 -9.07 10.21
C GLY A 195 0.80 -10.17 9.21
N SER A 196 1.56 -11.14 9.69
CA SER A 196 1.87 -12.40 9.03
C SER A 196 0.71 -13.36 9.22
N VAL A 197 -0.13 -13.45 8.19
CA VAL A 197 -1.37 -14.23 8.16
C VAL A 197 -1.22 -15.38 7.18
N GLY A 198 -1.72 -16.55 7.57
CA GLY A 198 -1.74 -17.74 6.74
C GLY A 198 -1.33 -18.99 7.51
N ASP A 199 -1.19 -20.10 6.81
CA ASP A 199 -0.72 -21.36 7.37
C ASP A 199 0.81 -21.51 7.22
N THR A 200 1.33 -22.68 7.62
CA THR A 200 2.77 -22.99 7.55
C THR A 200 3.33 -23.04 6.12
N LEU A 201 2.47 -23.12 5.09
CA LEU A 201 2.85 -23.25 3.68
C LEU A 201 2.64 -21.95 2.90
N GLN A 202 1.66 -21.13 3.29
CA GLN A 202 1.32 -19.88 2.63
C GLN A 202 1.15 -18.78 3.66
N THR A 203 2.23 -18.06 3.94
CA THR A 203 2.24 -16.92 4.87
C THR A 203 2.45 -15.61 4.11
N GLU A 204 1.53 -14.65 4.27
CA GLU A 204 1.63 -13.32 3.67
C GLU A 204 1.55 -12.22 4.72
N ILE A 205 2.26 -11.11 4.48
CA ILE A 205 2.02 -9.87 5.22
C ILE A 205 0.84 -9.18 4.55
N THR A 206 -0.29 -9.13 5.24
CA THR A 206 -1.53 -8.54 4.71
C THR A 206 -2.28 -7.80 5.83
N ALA A 207 -3.33 -7.07 5.44
CA ALA A 207 -4.26 -6.44 6.35
C ALA A 207 -5.59 -7.20 6.34
N LEU A 208 -6.23 -7.29 7.50
CA LEU A 208 -7.55 -7.85 7.68
C LEU A 208 -8.45 -6.84 8.40
N GLY A 209 -9.73 -6.91 8.08
CA GLY A 209 -10.76 -6.09 8.71
C GLY A 209 -11.62 -5.37 7.69
N ASP A 210 -12.63 -4.69 8.20
CA ASP A 210 -13.62 -3.96 7.41
C ASP A 210 -13.01 -2.82 6.57
N VAL A 211 -11.86 -2.28 7.00
CA VAL A 211 -11.11 -1.27 6.24
C VAL A 211 -10.67 -1.76 4.86
N VAL A 212 -10.33 -3.05 4.72
CA VAL A 212 -9.93 -3.67 3.44
C VAL A 212 -11.12 -3.71 2.50
N ASN A 213 -12.26 -4.19 3.01
CA ASN A 213 -13.50 -4.26 2.25
C ASN A 213 -13.97 -2.87 1.81
N THR A 214 -13.85 -1.88 2.69
CA THR A 214 -14.22 -0.49 2.39
C THR A 214 -13.38 0.05 1.23
N ALA A 215 -12.05 -0.08 1.31
CA ALA A 215 -11.13 0.39 0.28
C ALA A 215 -11.39 -0.27 -1.08
N ALA A 216 -11.59 -1.58 -1.12
CA ALA A 216 -11.90 -2.31 -2.35
C ALA A 216 -13.21 -1.81 -3.00
N ARG A 217 -14.26 -1.59 -2.21
CA ARG A 217 -15.55 -1.11 -2.71
C ARG A 217 -15.48 0.31 -3.25
N LEU A 218 -14.66 1.16 -2.64
CA LEU A 218 -14.40 2.50 -3.18
C LEU A 218 -13.77 2.39 -4.56
N ALA A 219 -12.75 1.55 -4.75
CA ALA A 219 -12.15 1.35 -6.06
C ALA A 219 -13.17 0.80 -7.09
N SER A 220 -14.01 -0.16 -6.68
CA SER A 220 -15.07 -0.69 -7.54
C SER A 220 -16.12 0.37 -7.93
N SER A 221 -16.40 1.34 -7.05
CA SER A 221 -17.35 2.43 -7.31
C SER A 221 -16.75 3.63 -8.04
N ALA A 222 -15.43 3.73 -8.12
CA ALA A 222 -14.75 4.82 -8.82
C ALA A 222 -14.93 4.70 -10.34
N ALA A 223 -15.23 5.81 -11.01
CA ALA A 223 -15.20 5.86 -12.47
C ALA A 223 -13.74 5.89 -12.99
N GLY A 224 -13.58 5.74 -14.31
CA GLY A 224 -12.26 5.84 -14.94
C GLY A 224 -11.65 7.23 -14.76
N GLY A 225 -10.44 7.30 -14.23
CA GLY A 225 -9.78 8.56 -13.89
C GLY A 225 -10.23 9.20 -12.58
N GLU A 226 -10.98 8.48 -11.75
CA GLU A 226 -11.38 8.95 -10.42
C GLU A 226 -10.63 8.23 -9.30
N ILE A 227 -10.38 8.99 -8.22
CA ILE A 227 -9.95 8.46 -6.93
C ILE A 227 -11.03 8.82 -5.92
N LEU A 228 -11.58 7.81 -5.25
CA LEU A 228 -12.51 7.98 -4.15
C LEU A 228 -11.75 7.85 -2.83
N VAL A 229 -11.75 8.93 -2.05
CA VAL A 229 -11.03 9.02 -0.77
C VAL A 229 -12.04 9.23 0.33
N THR A 230 -12.10 8.34 1.33
CA THR A 230 -12.97 8.57 2.51
C THR A 230 -12.53 9.79 3.30
N ASP A 231 -13.44 10.42 4.04
CA ASP A 231 -13.11 11.54 4.95
C ASP A 231 -11.97 11.21 5.93
N ALA A 232 -11.97 9.99 6.49
CA ALA A 232 -10.90 9.52 7.37
C ALA A 232 -9.52 9.58 6.68
N ALA A 233 -9.45 9.15 5.42
CA ALA A 233 -8.22 9.19 4.63
C ALA A 233 -7.84 10.62 4.23
N ALA A 234 -8.80 11.46 3.86
CA ALA A 234 -8.55 12.86 3.51
C ALA A 234 -8.04 13.66 4.72
N SER A 235 -8.66 13.49 5.89
CA SER A 235 -8.23 14.09 7.15
C SER A 235 -6.83 13.63 7.54
N ALA A 236 -6.57 12.31 7.50
CA ALA A 236 -5.24 11.77 7.82
C ALA A 236 -4.15 12.19 6.81
N ALA A 237 -4.54 12.45 5.56
CA ALA A 237 -3.65 12.95 4.51
C ALA A 237 -3.37 14.45 4.64
N GLY A 238 -4.14 15.20 5.43
CA GLY A 238 -4.08 16.67 5.45
C GLY A 238 -4.56 17.29 4.14
N LEU A 239 -5.52 16.64 3.47
CA LEU A 239 -6.07 17.08 2.18
C LEU A 239 -7.00 18.28 2.38
N ASP A 240 -6.77 19.37 1.65
CA ASP A 240 -7.76 20.44 1.54
C ASP A 240 -8.86 20.01 0.54
N ALA A 241 -9.95 19.49 1.09
CA ALA A 241 -11.08 18.99 0.31
C ALA A 241 -12.21 20.02 0.12
N SER A 242 -12.00 21.29 0.51
CA SER A 242 -13.05 22.31 0.49
C SER A 242 -13.58 22.63 -0.92
N ALA A 243 -12.72 22.55 -1.93
CA ALA A 243 -13.05 22.79 -3.34
C ALA A 243 -13.26 21.50 -4.16
N LEU A 244 -13.17 20.34 -3.52
CA LEU A 244 -13.35 19.04 -4.17
C LEU A 244 -14.82 18.61 -4.14
N GLU A 245 -15.17 17.70 -5.05
CA GLU A 245 -16.51 17.12 -5.07
C GLU A 245 -16.65 16.13 -3.90
N HIS A 246 -17.80 16.18 -3.23
CA HIS A 246 -18.18 15.24 -2.17
C HIS A 246 -19.33 14.39 -2.66
N ARG A 247 -19.27 13.08 -2.42
CA ARG A 247 -20.34 12.12 -2.72
C ARG A 247 -20.65 11.27 -1.50
N GLN A 248 -21.90 10.82 -1.42
CA GLN A 248 -22.29 9.74 -0.53
C GLN A 248 -22.46 8.46 -1.32
N LEU A 249 -21.79 7.40 -0.87
CA LEU A 249 -21.86 6.09 -1.50
C LEU A 249 -22.50 5.05 -0.58
N GLU A 250 -23.48 4.33 -1.10
CA GLU A 250 -24.01 3.13 -0.46
C GLU A 250 -23.14 1.92 -0.79
N LEU A 251 -22.23 1.59 0.12
CA LEU A 251 -21.34 0.44 -0.05
C LEU A 251 -22.03 -0.81 0.51
N LYS A 252 -22.23 -1.85 -0.32
CA LYS A 252 -22.98 -3.09 0.04
C LYS A 252 -22.62 -3.69 1.42
N GLY A 253 -23.50 -3.66 2.42
CA GLY A 253 -23.18 -4.24 3.73
C GLY A 253 -22.42 -3.29 4.67
N LYS A 254 -22.34 -2.01 4.30
CA LYS A 254 -22.31 -0.91 5.26
C LYS A 254 -23.75 -0.54 5.62
N SER A 255 -23.97 -0.25 6.90
CA SER A 255 -25.27 0.19 7.41
C SER A 255 -25.53 1.68 7.17
N MET A 256 -24.46 2.47 6.97
CA MET A 256 -24.52 3.90 6.70
C MET A 256 -23.84 4.20 5.36
N ALA A 257 -24.35 5.23 4.67
CA ALA A 257 -23.67 5.79 3.52
C ALA A 257 -22.26 6.24 3.93
N THR A 258 -21.30 6.06 3.02
CA THR A 258 -19.92 6.47 3.21
C THR A 258 -19.68 7.78 2.47
N ASP A 259 -19.33 8.84 3.21
CA ASP A 259 -18.90 10.11 2.64
C ASP A 259 -17.50 9.95 2.02
N VAL A 260 -17.39 10.41 0.77
CA VAL A 260 -16.15 10.33 0.00
C VAL A 260 -15.89 11.64 -0.73
N ILE A 261 -14.61 11.97 -0.81
CA ILE A 261 -14.07 13.05 -1.62
C ILE A 261 -13.58 12.45 -2.93
N VAL A 262 -13.92 13.11 -4.02
CA VAL A 262 -13.51 12.72 -5.36
C VAL A 262 -12.31 13.55 -5.77
N ILE A 263 -11.23 12.86 -6.13
CA ILE A 263 -10.08 13.46 -6.79
C ILE A 263 -10.10 13.00 -8.25
N ALA A 264 -10.27 13.96 -9.16
CA ALA A 264 -10.19 13.74 -10.60
C ALA A 264 -8.82 14.14 -11.14
N VAL A 265 -8.46 13.58 -12.28
CA VAL A 265 -7.21 13.85 -12.99
C VAL A 265 -7.09 15.33 -13.39
N GLY A 266 -5.88 15.90 -13.30
CA GLY A 266 -5.60 17.29 -13.68
C GLY A 266 -5.95 18.36 -12.65
N ARG A 267 -6.47 18.00 -11.46
CA ARG A 267 -6.52 18.89 -10.31
C ARG A 267 -5.34 18.59 -9.38
N ASP A 268 -4.33 19.46 -9.38
CA ASP A 268 -3.35 19.50 -8.29
C ASP A 268 -4.11 19.83 -7.00
N VAL A 269 -4.26 18.83 -6.13
CA VAL A 269 -4.79 19.07 -4.80
C VAL A 269 -3.63 19.51 -3.93
N ALA A 270 -3.64 20.78 -3.50
CA ALA A 270 -2.70 21.26 -2.50
C ALA A 270 -2.93 20.48 -1.21
N VAL A 271 -1.97 19.63 -0.84
CA VAL A 271 -1.95 19.02 0.49
C VAL A 271 -1.35 20.05 1.44
N GLY A 272 -2.06 20.37 2.51
CA GLY A 272 -1.65 21.40 3.45
C GLY A 272 -0.24 21.15 3.96
N THR A 273 0.67 22.10 3.75
CA THR A 273 2.00 22.05 4.36
C THR A 273 1.83 22.48 5.81
N VAL A 274 1.93 21.51 6.74
CA VAL A 274 2.10 21.82 8.17
C VAL A 274 3.59 21.81 8.49
#